data_AF-A0AA38IPB5-F1
#
_entry.id   AF-A0AA38IPB5-F1
#
_cell.length_a   1.000
_cell.length_b   1.000
_cell.length_c   1.000
_cell.angle_alpha   90.00
_cell.angle_beta   90.00
_cell.angle_gamma   90.00
#
_symmetry.space_group_name_H-M   'P 1'
#
loop_
_entity.id
_entity.type
_entity.pdbx_description
1 polymer ?
#
loop_
_entity_poly.entity_id
_entity_poly.type
_entity_poly.pdbx_seq_one_letter_code
_entity_poly.pdbx_strand_id
1 'polypeptide(L)'
;MSDIFAIYTHSYLQARSSSVNPRIINRCVNLARTEATVADISYFEPPWFRVTSEQPDIPSENADVTRRPLAFGSWALPKLRRELHDSDDFVVIQALLSLCDLIHDPERAYEALQLKIPDRLADKLLDPLPPVRESSVLLLSLFARLADGKEAIVKNKEILENLYLTLGDEQISIRLKSAACIELVSRSWMAADVLVETGLIETLLELIEKDEPSDILEYHLKSLKCLMYECGKCIALKHDGFKIFMKLLNHEKSSIVCKALDCLAILTSTKKGKKLAIEKNLLKTLTKLIHYGDTDMCKSAASVIMFCTVKTRAKILAAEIKSLAKRLIRLSTNPLNVALQMFSIKALTNICEHPLVRKEVYDRYLNELTQMQVDPTNAEYKKTLLQIVSWVPYKSE
;
A
#
# COMPACT_ATOMS: atom_id res chain seq x y z
N MET A 1 -51.29 7.88 -33.13
CA MET A 1 -51.31 8.99 -32.16
C MET A 1 -52.27 8.60 -31.06
N SER A 2 -51.90 7.57 -30.31
CA SER A 2 -52.69 6.99 -29.21
C SER A 2 -51.69 6.66 -28.10
N ASP A 3 -51.89 7.32 -26.96
CA ASP A 3 -51.27 7.10 -25.65
C ASP A 3 -49.80 7.48 -25.46
N ILE A 4 -49.52 8.80 -25.40
CA ILE A 4 -48.27 9.36 -24.86
C ILE A 4 -48.49 9.85 -23.41
N PHE A 5 -49.29 9.11 -22.62
CA PHE A 5 -49.51 9.45 -21.22
C PHE A 5 -49.20 8.25 -20.34
N ALA A 6 -48.33 8.46 -19.34
CA ALA A 6 -48.02 7.45 -18.35
C ALA A 6 -49.31 7.09 -17.59
N ILE A 7 -49.81 5.86 -17.82
CA ILE A 7 -51.07 5.34 -17.28
C ILE A 7 -51.06 5.42 -15.73
N TYR A 8 -49.88 5.27 -15.12
CA TYR A 8 -49.71 5.16 -13.68
C TYR A 8 -48.79 6.25 -13.10
N THR A 9 -49.09 6.66 -11.86
CA THR A 9 -48.42 7.74 -11.11
C THR A 9 -46.92 7.51 -10.85
N HIS A 10 -46.48 6.26 -10.70
CA HIS A 10 -45.07 5.90 -10.56
C HIS A 10 -44.65 4.89 -11.64
N SER A 11 -44.89 5.26 -12.90
CA SER A 11 -44.57 4.44 -14.09
C SER A 11 -43.12 3.96 -14.13
N TYR A 12 -42.16 4.73 -13.61
CA TYR A 12 -40.73 4.33 -13.56
C TYR A 12 -40.48 3.10 -12.68
N LEU A 13 -40.99 3.10 -11.45
CA LEU A 13 -40.82 1.96 -10.54
C LEU A 13 -41.54 0.73 -11.09
N GLN A 14 -42.65 0.93 -11.78
CA GLN A 14 -43.40 -0.15 -12.41
C GLN A 14 -42.69 -0.70 -13.65
N ALA A 15 -42.01 0.14 -14.43
CA ALA A 15 -41.18 -0.30 -15.55
C ALA A 15 -40.00 -1.16 -15.08
N ARG A 16 -39.42 -0.86 -13.91
CA ARG A 16 -38.33 -1.65 -13.31
C ARG A 16 -38.82 -2.82 -12.45
N SER A 17 -40.10 -2.87 -12.12
CA SER A 17 -40.72 -3.90 -11.28
C SER A 17 -42.01 -4.42 -11.92
N SER A 18 -41.91 -4.88 -13.17
CA SER A 18 -43.05 -5.28 -14.01
C SER A 18 -43.90 -6.42 -13.45
N SER A 19 -43.39 -7.18 -12.48
CA SER A 19 -44.09 -8.26 -11.77
C SER A 19 -44.93 -7.77 -10.58
N VAL A 20 -44.76 -6.52 -10.13
CA VAL A 20 -45.41 -5.99 -8.94
C VAL A 20 -46.60 -5.13 -9.34
N ASN A 21 -47.74 -5.35 -8.68
CA ASN A 21 -48.96 -4.60 -8.98
C ASN A 21 -48.73 -3.08 -8.77
N PRO A 22 -49.01 -2.24 -9.78
CA PRO A 22 -48.91 -0.78 -9.72
C PRO A 22 -49.50 -0.13 -8.46
N ARG A 23 -50.61 -0.67 -7.94
CA ARG A 23 -51.27 -0.16 -6.73
C ARG A 23 -50.44 -0.35 -5.47
N ILE A 24 -49.68 -1.45 -5.39
CA ILE A 24 -48.82 -1.74 -4.25
C ILE A 24 -47.65 -0.75 -4.24
N ILE A 25 -47.04 -0.52 -5.41
CA ILE A 25 -45.95 0.45 -5.57
C ILE A 25 -46.40 1.84 -5.14
N ASN A 26 -47.56 2.29 -5.62
CA ASN A 26 -48.12 3.60 -5.23
C ASN A 26 -48.41 3.70 -3.73
N ARG A 27 -48.93 2.63 -3.12
CA ARG A 27 -49.17 2.60 -1.67
C ARG A 27 -47.86 2.64 -0.87
N CYS A 28 -46.84 1.90 -1.30
CA CYS A 28 -45.54 1.88 -0.65
C CYS A 28 -44.85 3.24 -0.74
N VAL A 29 -44.91 3.90 -1.90
CA VAL A 29 -44.35 5.25 -2.08
C VAL A 29 -45.09 6.26 -1.20
N ASN A 30 -46.42 6.21 -1.14
CA ASN A 30 -47.19 7.08 -0.27
C ASN A 30 -46.90 6.87 1.22
N LEU A 31 -46.67 5.61 1.64
CA LEU A 31 -46.29 5.29 3.02
C LEU A 31 -44.85 5.70 3.36
N ALA A 32 -43.95 5.70 2.38
CA ALA A 32 -42.56 6.11 2.55
C ALA A 32 -42.38 7.64 2.61
N ARG A 33 -43.39 8.40 2.19
CA ARG A 33 -43.37 9.87 2.22
C ARG A 33 -43.88 10.37 3.57
N THR A 34 -43.13 11.29 4.17
CA THR A 34 -43.42 11.86 5.50
C THR A 34 -44.36 13.06 5.47
N GLU A 35 -44.52 13.74 4.33
CA GLU A 35 -45.41 14.90 4.17
C GLU A 35 -46.19 14.82 2.84
N ALA A 36 -47.43 15.30 2.85
CA ALA A 36 -48.27 15.42 1.65
C ALA A 36 -47.86 16.67 0.86
N THR A 37 -47.35 16.48 -0.35
CA THR A 37 -46.98 17.58 -1.25
C THR A 37 -48.20 18.08 -2.03
N VAL A 38 -48.23 19.37 -2.37
CA VAL A 38 -49.27 20.04 -3.20
C VAL A 38 -49.56 19.34 -4.55
N ALA A 39 -48.69 18.41 -4.98
CA ALA A 39 -48.87 17.55 -6.14
C ALA A 39 -49.95 16.44 -6.00
N ASP A 40 -50.60 16.31 -4.84
CA ASP A 40 -51.73 15.38 -4.62
C ASP A 40 -53.02 15.77 -5.37
N ILE A 41 -53.00 16.88 -6.12
CA ILE A 41 -54.10 17.28 -7.03
C ILE A 41 -54.17 16.37 -8.29
N SER A 42 -53.20 15.45 -8.45
CA SER A 42 -53.07 14.52 -9.58
C SER A 42 -54.12 13.39 -9.67
N TYR A 43 -55.16 13.44 -8.82
CA TYR A 43 -56.35 12.57 -8.90
C TYR A 43 -57.43 13.05 -9.87
N PHE A 44 -57.34 14.27 -10.41
CA PHE A 44 -58.32 14.73 -11.38
C PHE A 44 -58.06 14.15 -12.76
N GLU A 45 -59.09 13.48 -13.30
CA GLU A 45 -59.22 13.35 -14.73
C GLU A 45 -59.48 14.74 -15.32
N PRO A 46 -58.85 15.08 -16.44
CA PRO A 46 -58.05 14.20 -17.31
C PRO A 46 -56.51 14.35 -17.12
N PRO A 47 -55.71 13.37 -17.60
CA PRO A 47 -54.33 13.08 -17.16
C PRO A 47 -53.27 14.17 -17.42
N TRP A 48 -53.60 15.26 -18.11
CA TRP A 48 -52.63 16.30 -18.50
C TRP A 48 -52.24 17.26 -17.36
N PHE A 49 -52.97 17.26 -16.24
CA PHE A 49 -52.56 17.99 -15.03
C PHE A 49 -51.49 17.24 -14.21
N ARG A 50 -51.15 16.01 -14.59
CA ARG A 50 -49.98 15.33 -14.03
C ARG A 50 -48.75 15.97 -14.65
N VAL A 51 -47.96 16.67 -13.84
CA VAL A 51 -46.62 17.12 -14.25
C VAL A 51 -45.91 15.89 -14.80
N THR A 52 -45.63 15.90 -16.11
CA THR A 52 -44.97 14.81 -16.80
C THR A 52 -43.53 14.76 -16.33
N SER A 53 -43.32 13.97 -15.27
CA SER A 53 -42.03 13.62 -14.70
C SER A 53 -41.26 14.78 -14.05
N GLU A 54 -40.95 14.64 -12.76
CA GLU A 54 -39.87 15.36 -12.09
C GLU A 54 -38.51 14.74 -12.46
N GLN A 55 -38.36 14.27 -13.70
CA GLN A 55 -37.07 13.76 -14.18
C GLN A 55 -36.17 14.97 -14.43
N PRO A 56 -34.91 14.97 -13.96
CA PRO A 56 -33.91 15.78 -14.63
C PRO A 56 -33.85 15.25 -16.07
N ASP A 57 -34.31 16.04 -17.03
CA ASP A 57 -34.05 15.81 -18.45
C ASP A 57 -32.53 15.86 -18.63
N ILE A 58 -31.87 14.70 -18.58
CA ILE A 58 -30.49 14.59 -19.05
C ILE A 58 -30.61 14.66 -20.57
N PRO A 59 -30.17 15.75 -21.23
CA PRO A 59 -30.52 16.04 -22.62
C PRO A 59 -29.93 15.05 -23.64
N SER A 60 -29.11 14.10 -23.19
CA SER A 60 -28.67 12.97 -24.00
C SER A 60 -28.37 11.75 -23.11
N GLU A 61 -28.71 10.56 -23.59
CA GLU A 61 -28.49 9.28 -22.88
C GLU A 61 -27.01 9.01 -22.54
N ASN A 62 -26.08 9.76 -23.13
CA ASN A 62 -24.63 9.59 -22.99
C ASN A 62 -23.91 10.76 -22.27
N ALA A 63 -24.64 11.74 -21.72
CA ALA A 63 -24.01 12.85 -21.00
C ALA A 63 -23.65 12.42 -19.56
N ASP A 64 -22.36 12.18 -19.32
CA ASP A 64 -21.83 11.93 -17.99
C ASP A 64 -21.73 13.24 -17.19
N VAL A 65 -22.69 13.46 -16.29
CA VAL A 65 -22.74 14.63 -15.40
C VAL A 65 -21.59 14.68 -14.39
N THR A 66 -20.77 13.63 -14.27
CA THR A 66 -19.60 13.64 -13.38
C THR A 66 -18.33 14.14 -14.06
N ARG A 67 -18.36 14.39 -15.38
CA ARG A 67 -17.20 14.76 -16.19
C ARG A 67 -17.35 16.11 -16.87
N ARG A 68 -16.22 16.79 -17.08
CA ARG A 68 -16.14 17.99 -17.93
C ARG A 68 -16.12 17.60 -19.41
N PRO A 69 -16.84 18.33 -20.29
CA PRO A 69 -16.73 18.11 -21.72
C PRO A 69 -15.33 18.52 -22.20
N LEU A 70 -14.63 17.55 -22.79
CA LEU A 70 -13.26 17.67 -23.24
C LEU A 70 -13.18 18.48 -24.54
N ALA A 71 -12.25 19.45 -24.57
CA ALA A 71 -11.93 20.15 -25.81
C ALA A 71 -11.14 19.23 -26.76
N PHE A 72 -11.25 19.47 -28.07
CA PHE A 72 -10.61 18.62 -29.08
C PHE A 72 -9.07 18.70 -29.02
N GLY A 73 -8.40 17.54 -29.14
CA GLY A 73 -6.95 17.45 -29.34
C GLY A 73 -6.11 17.92 -28.15
N SER A 74 -5.21 18.87 -28.39
CA SER A 74 -4.28 19.42 -27.38
C SER A 74 -4.92 20.48 -26.46
N TRP A 75 -6.16 20.90 -26.75
CA TRP A 75 -6.84 21.94 -25.96
C TRP A 75 -7.52 21.41 -24.69
N ALA A 76 -7.68 20.09 -24.55
CA ALA A 76 -8.32 19.47 -23.39
C ALA A 76 -7.60 19.84 -22.07
N LEU A 77 -6.31 19.55 -21.97
CA LEU A 77 -5.53 19.75 -20.74
C LEU A 77 -5.39 21.24 -20.35
N PRO A 78 -5.10 22.19 -21.27
CA PRO A 78 -5.07 23.61 -20.93
C PRO A 78 -6.41 24.14 -20.41
N LYS A 79 -7.54 23.65 -20.95
CA LYS A 79 -8.88 24.03 -20.47
C LYS A 79 -9.11 23.51 -19.06
N LEU A 80 -8.92 22.21 -18.84
CA LEU A 80 -9.10 21.57 -17.52
C LEU A 80 -8.17 22.21 -16.46
N ARG A 81 -6.94 22.55 -16.84
CA ARG A 81 -6.00 23.26 -15.96
C ARG A 81 -6.54 24.60 -15.46
N ARG A 82 -7.32 25.34 -16.27
CA ARG A 82 -7.95 26.60 -15.84
C ARG A 82 -9.15 26.33 -14.94
N GLU A 83 -9.93 25.30 -15.26
CA GLU A 83 -11.14 24.89 -14.53
C GLU A 83 -10.82 24.34 -13.12
N LEU A 84 -9.57 23.96 -12.82
CA LEU A 84 -9.14 23.59 -11.46
C LEU A 84 -9.32 24.70 -10.42
N HIS A 85 -9.39 25.95 -10.85
CA HIS A 85 -9.55 27.13 -10.00
C HIS A 85 -10.79 27.95 -10.40
N ASP A 86 -11.81 27.27 -10.91
CA ASP A 86 -13.11 27.90 -11.14
C ASP A 86 -13.79 28.29 -9.82
N SER A 87 -14.73 29.22 -9.88
CA SER A 87 -15.54 29.65 -8.73
C SER A 87 -16.55 28.60 -8.26
N ASP A 88 -16.97 27.70 -9.15
CA ASP A 88 -17.93 26.64 -8.84
C ASP A 88 -17.21 25.32 -8.52
N ASP A 89 -17.38 24.83 -7.30
CA ASP A 89 -16.78 23.58 -6.82
C ASP A 89 -17.14 22.38 -7.67
N PHE A 90 -18.34 22.37 -8.28
CA PHE A 90 -18.76 21.28 -9.16
C PHE A 90 -17.94 21.27 -10.45
N VAL A 91 -17.58 22.45 -10.98
CA VAL A 91 -16.64 22.56 -12.12
C VAL A 91 -15.30 21.94 -11.75
N VAL A 92 -14.78 22.27 -10.57
CA VAL A 92 -13.48 21.80 -10.09
C VAL A 92 -13.47 20.27 -9.93
N ILE A 93 -14.50 19.69 -9.30
CA ILE A 93 -14.63 18.24 -9.11
C ILE A 93 -14.69 17.53 -10.47
N GLN A 94 -15.54 17.98 -11.38
CA GLN A 94 -15.64 17.39 -12.71
C GLN A 94 -14.34 17.51 -13.51
N ALA A 95 -13.63 18.64 -13.37
CA ALA A 95 -12.34 18.86 -14.03
C ALA A 95 -11.27 17.89 -13.50
N LEU A 96 -11.21 17.69 -12.17
CA LEU A 96 -10.31 16.73 -11.54
C LEU A 96 -10.59 15.29 -11.99
N LEU A 97 -11.86 14.89 -12.05
CA LEU A 97 -12.25 13.55 -12.53
C LEU A 97 -11.87 13.34 -14.00
N SER A 98 -12.16 14.33 -14.85
CA SER A 98 -11.75 14.29 -16.26
C SER A 98 -10.22 14.27 -16.45
N LEU A 99 -9.47 14.96 -15.57
CA LEU A 99 -8.01 14.88 -15.56
C LEU A 99 -7.51 13.49 -15.15
N CYS A 100 -8.09 12.89 -14.12
CA CYS A 100 -7.76 11.52 -13.70
C CYS A 100 -7.92 10.54 -14.87
N ASP A 101 -9.04 10.63 -15.61
CA ASP A 101 -9.30 9.76 -16.77
C ASP A 101 -8.27 9.96 -17.89
N LEU A 102 -7.91 11.19 -18.21
CA LEU A 102 -6.95 11.50 -19.28
C LEU A 102 -5.52 11.06 -18.94
N ILE A 103 -5.12 11.22 -17.67
CA ILE A 103 -3.73 10.99 -17.22
C ILE A 103 -3.41 9.49 -17.07
N HIS A 104 -4.41 8.62 -17.24
CA HIS A 104 -4.15 7.19 -17.43
C HIS A 104 -3.31 6.90 -18.69
N ASP A 105 -3.42 7.75 -19.72
CA ASP A 105 -2.57 7.70 -20.90
C ASP A 105 -1.22 8.39 -20.59
N PRO A 106 -0.08 7.67 -20.67
CA PRO A 106 1.23 8.24 -20.35
C PRO A 106 1.62 9.43 -21.24
N GLU A 107 1.15 9.51 -22.49
CA GLU A 107 1.44 10.64 -23.37
C GLU A 107 0.73 11.91 -22.87
N ARG A 108 -0.54 11.78 -22.51
CA ARG A 108 -1.34 12.87 -21.91
C ARG A 108 -0.83 13.27 -20.54
N ALA A 109 -0.38 12.30 -19.74
CA ALA A 109 0.26 12.56 -18.47
C ALA A 109 1.55 13.38 -18.65
N TYR A 110 2.37 13.07 -19.66
CA TYR A 110 3.56 13.87 -19.99
C TYR A 110 3.21 15.29 -20.44
N GLU A 111 2.21 15.46 -21.32
CA GLU A 111 1.69 16.78 -21.70
C GLU A 111 1.22 17.59 -20.48
N ALA A 112 0.51 16.93 -19.55
CA ALA A 112 0.02 17.53 -18.32
C ALA A 112 1.15 17.98 -17.37
N LEU A 113 2.27 17.23 -17.33
CA LEU A 113 3.48 17.62 -16.60
C LEU A 113 4.12 18.87 -17.22
N GLN A 114 4.22 18.94 -18.55
CA GLN A 114 4.73 20.15 -19.25
C GLN A 114 3.87 21.39 -18.97
N LEU A 115 2.56 21.19 -18.83
CA LEU A 115 1.62 22.26 -18.46
C LEU A 115 1.65 22.63 -16.96
N LYS A 116 2.48 21.99 -16.14
CA LYS A 116 2.56 22.20 -14.69
C LYS A 116 1.21 22.06 -14.01
N ILE A 117 0.45 21.04 -14.40
CA ILE A 117 -0.82 20.69 -13.73
C ILE A 117 -0.60 20.27 -12.28
N PRO A 118 0.43 19.47 -11.90
CA PRO A 118 0.67 19.12 -10.50
C PRO A 118 0.83 20.33 -9.58
N ASP A 119 1.51 21.38 -10.03
CA ASP A 119 1.70 22.61 -9.25
C ASP A 119 0.38 23.29 -8.89
N ARG A 120 -0.64 23.15 -9.73
CA ARG A 120 -2.00 23.68 -9.48
C ARG A 120 -2.84 22.81 -8.56
N LEU A 121 -2.34 21.66 -8.14
CA LEU A 121 -3.03 20.79 -7.20
C LEU A 121 -2.59 21.05 -5.75
N ALA A 122 -1.52 21.84 -5.54
CA ALA A 122 -0.96 22.08 -4.21
C ALA A 122 -2.01 22.61 -3.24
N ASP A 123 -2.75 23.66 -3.61
CA ASP A 123 -3.83 24.24 -2.81
C ASP A 123 -5.05 23.30 -2.70
N LYS A 124 -5.33 22.52 -3.75
CA LYS A 124 -6.46 21.59 -3.81
C LYS A 124 -6.32 20.39 -2.88
N LEU A 125 -5.11 20.07 -2.42
CA LEU A 125 -4.88 19.05 -1.40
C LEU A 125 -5.46 19.41 -0.03
N LEU A 126 -5.64 20.70 0.27
CA LEU A 126 -6.19 21.20 1.53
C LEU A 126 -7.58 21.83 1.35
N ASP A 127 -8.25 21.54 0.24
CA ASP A 127 -9.57 22.06 -0.06
C ASP A 127 -10.59 21.62 1.01
N PRO A 128 -11.54 22.48 1.43
CA PRO A 128 -12.55 22.11 2.42
C PRO A 128 -13.38 20.90 1.98
N LEU A 129 -13.59 20.72 0.68
CA LEU A 129 -14.39 19.63 0.14
C LEU A 129 -13.58 18.34 0.05
N PRO A 130 -13.99 17.27 0.77
CA PRO A 130 -13.30 16.00 0.68
C PRO A 130 -13.20 15.37 -0.72
N PRO A 131 -14.21 15.44 -1.63
CA PRO A 131 -14.05 14.88 -2.97
C PRO A 131 -12.98 15.59 -3.82
N VAL A 132 -12.73 16.87 -3.57
CA VAL A 132 -11.67 17.65 -4.21
C VAL A 132 -10.31 17.15 -3.73
N ARG A 133 -10.13 17.01 -2.41
CA ARG A 133 -8.88 16.47 -1.83
C ARG A 133 -8.62 15.04 -2.31
N GLU A 134 -9.64 14.18 -2.28
CA GLU A 134 -9.54 12.78 -2.72
C GLU A 134 -9.10 12.66 -4.18
N SER A 135 -9.73 13.43 -5.07
CA SER A 135 -9.43 13.42 -6.50
C SER A 135 -8.06 14.05 -6.78
N SER A 136 -7.66 15.08 -6.04
CA SER A 136 -6.35 15.72 -6.16
C SER A 136 -5.22 14.76 -5.78
N VAL A 137 -5.36 14.06 -4.66
CA VAL A 137 -4.39 13.02 -4.24
C VAL A 137 -4.36 11.86 -5.25
N LEU A 138 -5.53 11.43 -5.74
CA LEU A 138 -5.60 10.40 -6.78
C LEU A 138 -4.82 10.83 -8.03
N LEU A 139 -5.01 12.07 -8.47
CA LEU A 139 -4.35 12.62 -9.64
C LEU A 139 -2.83 12.68 -9.45
N LEU A 140 -2.36 13.12 -8.29
CA LEU A 140 -0.93 13.05 -7.93
C LEU A 140 -0.41 11.61 -7.93
N SER A 141 -1.20 10.65 -7.45
CA SER A 141 -0.80 9.23 -7.47
C SER A 141 -0.65 8.68 -8.89
N LEU A 142 -1.43 9.19 -9.85
CA LEU A 142 -1.29 8.85 -11.27
C LEU A 142 -0.01 9.44 -11.85
N PHE A 143 0.28 10.72 -11.58
CA PHE A 143 1.57 11.34 -11.95
C PHE A 143 2.76 10.61 -11.33
N ALA A 144 2.65 10.18 -10.08
CA ALA A 144 3.69 9.43 -9.38
C ALA A 144 3.98 8.05 -10.02
N ARG A 145 3.19 7.56 -10.98
CA ARG A 145 3.55 6.37 -11.76
C ARG A 145 4.66 6.64 -12.78
N LEU A 146 4.78 7.90 -13.23
CA LEU A 146 5.84 8.34 -14.14
C LEU A 146 7.07 8.81 -13.36
N ALA A 147 8.27 8.60 -13.90
CA ALA A 147 9.51 9.05 -13.27
C ALA A 147 9.54 10.59 -13.13
N ASP A 148 9.26 11.30 -14.23
CA ASP A 148 9.22 12.77 -14.27
C ASP A 148 8.12 13.33 -13.35
N GLY A 149 7.02 12.61 -13.16
CA GLY A 149 5.95 12.99 -12.25
C GLY A 149 6.37 12.93 -10.78
N LYS A 150 7.14 11.90 -10.38
CA LYS A 150 7.74 11.84 -9.04
C LYS A 150 8.68 13.01 -8.79
N GLU A 151 9.50 13.35 -9.79
CA GLU A 151 10.42 14.47 -9.69
C GLU A 151 9.67 15.81 -9.58
N ALA A 152 8.60 15.99 -10.35
CA ALA A 152 7.74 17.18 -10.27
C ALA A 152 7.10 17.34 -8.88
N ILE A 153 6.56 16.26 -8.31
CA ILE A 153 5.96 16.26 -6.95
C ILE A 153 7.00 16.66 -5.91
N VAL A 154 8.21 16.10 -5.99
CA VAL A 154 9.25 16.32 -4.98
C VAL A 154 9.90 17.70 -5.09
N LYS A 155 10.02 18.25 -6.30
CA LYS A 155 10.56 19.60 -6.51
C LYS A 155 9.68 20.68 -5.89
N ASN A 156 8.37 20.45 -5.82
CA ASN A 156 7.42 21.40 -5.26
C ASN A 156 7.20 21.13 -3.77
N LYS A 157 7.80 21.98 -2.91
CA LYS A 157 7.72 21.85 -1.45
C LYS A 157 6.30 21.95 -0.91
N GLU A 158 5.48 22.82 -1.50
CA GLU A 158 4.09 23.02 -1.08
C GLU A 158 3.25 21.76 -1.29
N ILE A 159 3.47 21.04 -2.41
CA ILE A 159 2.82 19.74 -2.65
C ILE A 159 3.23 18.73 -1.57
N LEU A 160 4.52 18.65 -1.23
CA LEU A 160 5.00 17.70 -0.22
C LEU A 160 4.43 18.01 1.17
N GLU A 161 4.48 19.27 1.60
CA GLU A 161 3.95 19.72 2.89
C GLU A 161 2.45 19.41 2.98
N ASN A 162 1.68 19.75 1.95
CA ASN A 162 0.25 19.49 1.92
C ASN A 162 -0.06 17.99 1.85
N LEU A 163 0.70 17.20 1.11
CA LEU A 163 0.56 15.74 1.05
C LEU A 163 0.88 15.07 2.40
N TYR A 164 1.76 15.67 3.23
CA TYR A 164 2.02 15.15 4.57
C TYR A 164 0.85 15.43 5.50
N LEU A 165 0.18 16.57 5.34
CA LEU A 165 -1.04 16.87 6.08
C LEU A 165 -2.19 15.93 5.70
N THR A 166 -2.32 15.55 4.41
CA THR A 166 -3.38 14.61 3.97
C THR A 166 -3.17 13.18 4.49
N LEU A 167 -1.97 12.83 4.97
CA LEU A 167 -1.76 11.56 5.69
C LEU A 167 -2.54 11.50 7.01
N GLY A 168 -2.86 12.65 7.61
CA GLY A 168 -3.65 12.76 8.83
C GLY A 168 -5.11 13.14 8.62
N ASP A 169 -5.62 13.04 7.39
CA ASP A 169 -6.99 13.47 7.05
C ASP A 169 -8.05 12.67 7.84
N GLU A 170 -9.18 13.31 8.13
CA GLU A 170 -10.33 12.69 8.79
C GLU A 170 -10.88 11.51 7.97
N GLN A 171 -10.82 11.61 6.63
CA GLN A 171 -11.33 10.57 5.74
C GLN A 171 -10.31 9.50 5.41
N ILE A 172 -10.68 8.25 5.68
CA ILE A 172 -9.87 7.06 5.41
C ILE A 172 -9.56 6.92 3.91
N SER A 173 -10.48 7.30 3.01
CA SER A 173 -10.28 7.23 1.55
C SER A 173 -9.12 8.11 1.09
N ILE A 174 -9.01 9.32 1.65
CA ILE A 174 -7.96 10.29 1.36
C ILE A 174 -6.63 9.81 1.93
N ARG A 175 -6.61 9.36 3.19
CA ARG A 175 -5.40 8.81 3.82
C ARG A 175 -4.84 7.62 3.04
N LEU A 176 -5.70 6.70 2.60
CA LEU A 176 -5.31 5.54 1.80
C LEU A 176 -4.66 5.94 0.48
N LYS A 177 -5.28 6.87 -0.26
CA LYS A 177 -4.71 7.37 -1.53
C LYS A 177 -3.41 8.13 -1.29
N SER A 178 -3.32 8.90 -0.21
CA SER A 178 -2.11 9.66 0.15
C SER A 178 -0.96 8.70 0.47
N ALA A 179 -1.22 7.68 1.27
CA ALA A 179 -0.24 6.64 1.57
C ALA A 179 0.22 5.88 0.32
N ALA A 180 -0.69 5.56 -0.60
CA ALA A 180 -0.35 4.95 -1.88
C ALA A 180 0.48 5.88 -2.78
N CYS A 181 0.16 7.17 -2.83
CA CYS A 181 0.93 8.17 -3.57
C CYS A 181 2.35 8.28 -3.05
N ILE A 182 2.52 8.41 -1.72
CA ILE A 182 3.84 8.48 -1.07
C ILE A 182 4.64 7.21 -1.32
N GLU A 183 4.01 6.03 -1.27
CA GLU A 183 4.67 4.77 -1.58
C GLU A 183 5.24 4.78 -3.01
N LEU A 184 4.48 5.26 -4.00
CA LEU A 184 4.94 5.36 -5.38
C LEU A 184 6.12 6.32 -5.55
N VAL A 185 6.05 7.49 -4.90
CA VAL A 185 7.11 8.51 -4.93
C VAL A 185 8.38 7.97 -4.28
N SER A 186 8.26 7.30 -3.12
CA SER A 186 9.39 6.74 -2.36
C SER A 186 10.20 5.67 -3.10
N ARG A 187 9.63 5.04 -4.15
CA ARG A 187 10.35 4.06 -4.97
C ARG A 187 11.46 4.67 -5.82
N SER A 188 11.45 5.98 -6.07
CA SER A 188 12.53 6.65 -6.79
C SER A 188 13.62 7.08 -5.81
N TRP A 189 14.88 6.76 -6.09
CA TRP A 189 16.00 7.11 -5.22
C TRP A 189 16.17 8.64 -5.08
N MET A 190 16.02 9.40 -6.17
CA MET A 190 16.09 10.87 -6.13
C MET A 190 15.00 11.48 -5.24
N ALA A 191 13.80 10.92 -5.30
CA ALA A 191 12.68 11.35 -4.48
C ALA A 191 12.90 10.98 -3.02
N ALA A 192 13.42 9.78 -2.77
CA ALA A 192 13.60 9.25 -1.44
C ALA A 192 14.59 10.07 -0.60
N ASP A 193 15.68 10.60 -1.18
CA ASP A 193 16.59 11.51 -0.48
C ASP A 193 15.86 12.74 0.06
N VAL A 194 15.10 13.41 -0.81
CA VAL A 194 14.34 14.61 -0.43
C VAL A 194 13.28 14.29 0.62
N LEU A 195 12.57 13.17 0.47
CA LEU A 195 11.57 12.72 1.45
C LEU A 195 12.17 12.42 2.83
N VAL A 196 13.42 11.94 2.88
CA VAL A 196 14.13 11.74 4.15
C VAL A 196 14.54 13.08 4.76
N GLU A 197 15.01 14.03 3.95
CA GLU A 197 15.38 15.37 4.40
C GLU A 197 14.18 16.18 4.94
N THR A 198 12.99 15.99 4.38
CA THR A 198 11.75 16.63 4.82
C THR A 198 11.12 15.98 6.06
N GLY A 199 11.74 14.93 6.62
CA GLY A 199 11.30 14.30 7.87
C GLY A 199 10.13 13.31 7.73
N LEU A 200 9.95 12.71 6.55
CA LEU A 200 8.84 11.76 6.32
C LEU A 200 8.96 10.49 7.18
N ILE A 201 10.18 10.05 7.51
CA ILE A 201 10.39 8.82 8.30
C ILE A 201 9.77 9.00 9.69
N GLU A 202 10.01 10.14 10.32
CA GLU A 202 9.48 10.51 11.63
C GLU A 202 7.95 10.52 11.60
N THR A 203 7.37 11.24 10.64
CA THR A 203 5.91 11.34 10.45
C THR A 203 5.27 9.96 10.24
N LEU A 204 5.86 9.11 9.40
CA LEU A 204 5.33 7.76 9.16
C LEU A 204 5.42 6.87 10.40
N LEU A 205 6.49 6.97 11.19
CA LEU A 205 6.60 6.20 12.44
C LEU A 205 5.57 6.63 13.48
N GLU A 206 5.31 7.94 13.59
CA GLU A 206 4.27 8.48 14.46
C GLU A 206 2.87 8.04 14.05
N LEU A 207 2.58 8.03 12.74
CA LEU A 207 1.29 7.55 12.21
C LEU A 207 1.10 6.05 12.45
N ILE A 208 2.15 5.25 12.28
CA ILE A 208 2.11 3.80 12.56
C ILE A 208 1.82 3.53 14.04
N GLU A 209 2.31 4.36 14.96
CA GLU A 209 2.06 4.19 16.39
C GLU A 209 0.63 4.59 16.81
N LYS A 210 -0.10 5.33 15.98
CA LYS A 210 -1.50 5.77 16.22
C LYS A 210 -2.57 4.75 15.78
N ASP A 211 -2.20 3.50 15.51
CA ASP A 211 -3.11 2.41 15.10
C ASP A 211 -3.94 2.71 13.84
N GLU A 212 -3.26 2.98 12.71
CA GLU A 212 -3.90 3.12 11.39
C GLU A 212 -4.53 1.80 10.89
N PRO A 213 -5.57 1.87 10.01
CA PRO A 213 -6.19 0.67 9.47
C PRO A 213 -5.19 -0.13 8.64
N SER A 214 -5.38 -1.44 8.63
CA SER A 214 -4.40 -2.40 8.11
C SER A 214 -3.93 -2.14 6.67
N ASP A 215 -4.80 -1.59 5.81
CA ASP A 215 -4.47 -1.34 4.41
C ASP A 215 -3.57 -0.11 4.24
N ILE A 216 -3.77 0.93 5.06
CA ILE A 216 -2.93 2.13 5.09
C ILE A 216 -1.57 1.80 5.70
N LEU A 217 -1.56 1.05 6.80
CA LEU A 217 -0.35 0.59 7.47
C LEU A 217 0.58 -0.18 6.53
N GLU A 218 0.02 -0.98 5.60
CA GLU A 218 0.82 -1.69 4.61
C GLU A 218 1.59 -0.74 3.67
N TYR A 219 0.95 0.36 3.22
CA TYR A 219 1.61 1.37 2.39
C TYR A 219 2.67 2.16 3.17
N HIS A 220 2.42 2.51 4.43
CA HIS A 220 3.42 3.16 5.27
C HIS A 220 4.67 2.29 5.47
N LEU A 221 4.50 1.00 5.75
CA LEU A 221 5.63 0.07 5.89
C LEU A 221 6.39 -0.13 4.57
N LYS A 222 5.69 -0.18 3.42
CA LYS A 222 6.35 -0.22 2.10
C LYS A 222 7.16 1.06 1.85
N SER A 223 6.59 2.22 2.15
CA SER A 223 7.27 3.52 2.02
C SER A 223 8.51 3.58 2.90
N LEU A 224 8.40 3.21 4.19
CA LEU A 224 9.54 3.15 5.11
C LEU A 224 10.63 2.21 4.63
N LYS A 225 10.27 1.04 4.07
CA LYS A 225 11.26 0.12 3.49
C LYS A 225 12.09 0.79 2.39
N CYS A 226 11.47 1.60 1.54
CA CYS A 226 12.14 2.36 0.49
C CYS A 226 13.00 3.51 1.05
N LEU A 227 12.51 4.23 2.07
CA LEU A 227 13.21 5.39 2.65
C LEU A 227 14.37 5.01 3.58
N MET A 228 14.37 3.81 4.16
CA MET A 228 15.43 3.33 5.06
C MET A 228 16.69 2.82 4.34
N TYR A 229 17.06 3.38 3.20
CA TYR A 229 18.43 3.20 2.67
C TYR A 229 19.38 4.18 3.37
N GLU A 230 20.66 3.81 3.45
CA GLU A 230 21.74 4.62 4.03
C GLU A 230 21.38 5.38 5.34
N CYS A 231 21.23 6.71 5.27
CA CYS A 231 20.96 7.61 6.38
C CYS A 231 19.59 7.39 7.03
N GLY A 232 18.58 6.97 6.25
CA GLY A 232 17.22 6.72 6.76
C GLY A 232 17.18 5.64 7.85
N LYS A 233 18.10 4.67 7.83
CA LYS A 233 18.24 3.65 8.89
C LYS A 233 18.57 4.28 10.24
N CYS A 234 19.43 5.30 10.23
CA CYS A 234 19.86 5.97 11.44
C CYS A 234 18.74 6.82 12.03
N ILE A 235 17.93 7.45 11.18
CA ILE A 235 16.75 8.24 11.58
C ILE A 235 15.70 7.33 12.20
N ALA A 236 15.32 6.25 11.50
CA ALA A 236 14.36 5.28 12.02
C ALA A 236 14.79 4.66 13.37
N LEU A 237 16.10 4.45 13.58
CA LEU A 237 16.62 3.97 14.87
C LEU A 237 16.60 5.03 15.98
N LYS A 238 16.72 6.32 15.64
CA LYS A 238 16.62 7.42 16.62
C LYS A 238 15.18 7.60 17.11
N HIS A 239 14.20 7.46 16.20
CA HIS A 239 12.77 7.60 16.48
C HIS A 239 12.11 6.27 16.86
N ASP A 240 12.82 5.40 17.60
CA ASP A 240 12.29 4.16 18.17
C ASP A 240 11.64 3.15 17.17
N GLY A 241 11.89 3.28 15.87
CA GLY A 241 11.31 2.43 14.82
C GLY A 241 11.55 0.94 15.03
N PHE A 242 12.67 0.55 15.65
CA PHE A 242 12.93 -0.84 16.01
C PHE A 242 11.89 -1.41 16.99
N LYS A 243 11.48 -0.62 18.00
CA LYS A 243 10.47 -1.04 18.98
C LYS A 243 9.09 -1.10 18.32
N ILE A 244 8.77 -0.10 17.49
CA ILE A 244 7.50 -0.03 16.74
C ILE A 244 7.33 -1.28 15.87
N PHE A 245 8.33 -1.61 15.04
CA PHE A 245 8.25 -2.80 14.19
C PHE A 245 8.21 -4.11 15.00
N MET A 246 8.83 -4.17 16.18
CA MET A 246 8.70 -5.32 17.07
C MET A 246 7.27 -5.48 17.61
N LYS A 247 6.57 -4.39 17.96
CA LYS A 247 5.15 -4.45 18.37
C LYS A 247 4.29 -5.03 17.24
N LEU A 248 4.53 -4.60 16.00
CA LEU A 248 3.81 -5.06 14.81
C LEU A 248 3.99 -6.55 14.48
N LEU A 249 4.96 -7.26 15.08
CA LEU A 249 5.13 -8.70 14.87
C LEU A 249 4.00 -9.55 15.47
N ASN A 250 3.20 -8.99 16.37
CA ASN A 250 2.05 -9.65 16.97
C ASN A 250 0.72 -9.30 16.27
N HIS A 251 0.77 -8.61 15.13
CA HIS A 251 -0.42 -8.20 14.40
C HIS A 251 -1.13 -9.39 13.74
N GLU A 252 -2.47 -9.35 13.66
CA GLU A 252 -3.31 -10.44 13.13
C GLU A 252 -3.04 -10.73 11.64
N LYS A 253 -2.91 -9.67 10.83
CA LYS A 253 -2.66 -9.77 9.39
C LYS A 253 -1.20 -10.14 9.08
N SER A 254 -0.99 -11.31 8.49
CA SER A 254 0.32 -11.83 8.02
C SER A 254 1.08 -10.87 7.09
N SER A 255 0.37 -10.15 6.21
CA SER A 255 0.97 -9.14 5.31
C SER A 255 1.74 -8.06 6.08
N ILE A 256 1.15 -7.51 7.14
CA ILE A 256 1.75 -6.44 7.95
C ILE A 256 2.99 -6.97 8.67
N VAL A 257 2.90 -8.17 9.25
CA VAL A 257 4.04 -8.81 9.91
C VAL A 257 5.19 -8.99 8.92
N CYS A 258 4.93 -9.43 7.69
CA CYS A 258 5.96 -9.56 6.65
C CYS A 258 6.62 -8.22 6.32
N LYS A 259 5.85 -7.13 6.18
CA LYS A 259 6.42 -5.80 5.89
C LYS A 259 7.19 -5.22 7.08
N ALA A 260 6.74 -5.46 8.31
CA ALA A 260 7.47 -5.09 9.52
C ALA A 260 8.80 -5.87 9.63
N LEU A 261 8.79 -7.17 9.30
CA LEU A 261 10.00 -7.99 9.23
C LEU A 261 10.98 -7.50 8.15
N ASP A 262 10.49 -7.12 6.96
CA ASP A 262 11.31 -6.53 5.91
C ASP A 262 11.99 -5.23 6.41
N CYS A 263 11.25 -4.39 7.14
CA CYS A 263 11.79 -3.18 7.77
C CYS A 263 12.86 -3.52 8.83
N LEU A 264 12.60 -4.51 9.70
CA LEU A 264 13.56 -5.00 10.68
C LEU A 264 14.82 -5.60 10.03
N ALA A 265 14.71 -6.26 8.88
CA ALA A 265 15.86 -6.80 8.15
C ALA A 265 16.82 -5.66 7.74
N ILE A 266 16.26 -4.54 7.28
CA ILE A 266 17.04 -3.35 6.93
C ILE A 266 17.71 -2.76 8.18
N LEU A 267 16.99 -2.59 9.28
CA LEU A 267 17.57 -2.04 10.51
C LEU A 267 18.65 -2.94 11.11
N THR A 268 18.44 -4.26 11.10
CA THR A 268 19.40 -5.26 11.59
C THR A 268 20.62 -5.44 10.70
N SER A 269 20.66 -4.83 9.51
CA SER A 269 21.92 -4.71 8.74
C SER A 269 22.96 -3.83 9.45
N THR A 270 22.52 -2.88 10.27
CA THR A 270 23.39 -1.90 10.96
C THR A 270 23.99 -2.44 12.26
N LYS A 271 25.13 -1.88 12.69
CA LYS A 271 25.77 -2.25 13.97
C LYS A 271 24.86 -1.99 15.18
N LYS A 272 24.11 -0.87 15.19
CA LYS A 272 23.18 -0.51 16.27
C LYS A 272 21.96 -1.45 16.30
N GLY A 273 21.35 -1.72 15.14
CA GLY A 273 20.23 -2.65 15.04
C GLY A 273 20.56 -4.07 15.50
N LYS A 274 21.77 -4.58 15.21
CA LYS A 274 22.22 -5.90 15.71
C LYS A 274 22.35 -5.95 17.24
N LYS A 275 22.77 -4.86 17.88
CA LYS A 275 22.82 -4.79 19.35
C LYS A 275 21.41 -4.81 19.94
N LEU A 276 20.51 -3.99 19.39
CA LEU A 276 19.11 -3.96 19.81
C LEU A 276 18.38 -5.30 19.62
N ALA A 277 18.67 -6.01 18.53
CA ALA A 277 18.11 -7.34 18.27
C ALA A 277 18.49 -8.36 19.36
N ILE A 278 19.71 -8.27 19.90
CA ILE A 278 20.15 -9.10 21.01
C ILE A 278 19.47 -8.66 22.31
N GLU A 279 19.49 -7.36 22.62
CA GLU A 279 18.90 -6.80 23.85
C GLU A 279 17.40 -7.08 23.96
N LYS A 280 16.67 -7.04 22.84
CA LYS A 280 15.23 -7.30 22.78
C LYS A 280 14.86 -8.76 22.52
N ASN A 281 15.82 -9.69 22.55
CA ASN A 281 15.60 -11.13 22.31
C ASN A 281 14.87 -11.44 21.00
N LEU A 282 15.11 -10.64 19.94
CA LEU A 282 14.39 -10.74 18.66
C LEU A 282 14.46 -12.15 18.06
N LEU A 283 15.60 -12.84 18.21
CA LEU A 283 15.81 -14.18 17.68
C LEU A 283 14.80 -15.22 18.20
N LYS A 284 14.36 -15.09 19.45
CA LYS A 284 13.34 -15.99 20.04
C LYS A 284 11.98 -15.76 19.38
N THR A 285 11.60 -14.50 19.16
CA THR A 285 10.36 -14.13 18.45
C THR A 285 10.39 -14.62 17.01
N LEU A 286 11.48 -14.39 16.29
CA LEU A 286 11.66 -14.86 14.92
C LEU A 286 11.58 -16.39 14.82
N THR A 287 12.14 -17.11 15.79
CA THR A 287 12.04 -18.58 15.80
C THR A 287 10.58 -19.03 15.89
N LYS A 288 9.75 -18.39 16.73
CA LYS A 288 8.31 -18.70 16.80
C LYS A 288 7.64 -18.44 15.45
N LEU A 289 7.90 -17.28 14.83
CA LEU A 289 7.31 -16.91 13.54
C LEU A 289 7.69 -17.89 12.42
N ILE A 290 8.92 -18.41 12.40
CA ILE A 290 9.35 -19.39 11.39
C ILE A 290 8.70 -20.77 11.59
N HIS A 291 8.30 -21.12 12.82
CA HIS A 291 7.64 -22.40 13.09
C HIS A 291 6.15 -22.38 12.72
N TYR A 292 5.46 -21.28 13.02
CA TYR A 292 4.01 -21.18 12.88
C TYR A 292 3.53 -20.31 11.71
N GLY A 293 4.42 -19.52 11.10
CA GLY A 293 4.07 -18.61 10.02
C GLY A 293 4.03 -19.26 8.64
N ASP A 294 3.35 -18.57 7.73
CA ASP A 294 3.24 -18.93 6.31
C ASP A 294 4.60 -18.84 5.60
N THR A 295 4.66 -19.33 4.36
CA THR A 295 5.88 -19.30 3.53
C THR A 295 6.46 -17.89 3.39
N ASP A 296 5.62 -16.86 3.22
CA ASP A 296 6.08 -15.48 3.11
C ASP A 296 6.59 -14.90 4.43
N MET A 297 5.94 -15.23 5.55
CA MET A 297 6.43 -14.87 6.89
C MET A 297 7.77 -15.54 7.16
N CYS A 298 7.89 -16.83 6.82
CA CYS A 298 9.14 -17.58 6.94
C CYS A 298 10.26 -16.92 6.12
N LYS A 299 9.96 -16.46 4.90
CA LYS A 299 10.92 -15.77 4.02
C LYS A 299 11.42 -14.48 4.65
N SER A 300 10.51 -13.59 5.07
CA SER A 300 10.89 -12.32 5.70
C SER A 300 11.59 -12.55 7.04
N ALA A 301 11.12 -13.49 7.87
CA ALA A 301 11.77 -13.82 9.14
C ALA A 301 13.18 -14.40 8.95
N ALA A 302 13.38 -15.31 7.99
CA ALA A 302 14.69 -15.85 7.65
C ALA A 302 15.66 -14.75 7.20
N SER A 303 15.17 -13.74 6.47
CA SER A 303 15.95 -12.56 6.09
C SER A 303 16.48 -11.80 7.32
N VAL A 304 15.63 -11.58 8.33
CA VAL A 304 16.03 -10.94 9.59
C VAL A 304 17.02 -11.81 10.37
N ILE A 305 16.79 -13.13 10.45
CA ILE A 305 17.69 -14.05 11.14
C ILE A 305 19.09 -14.02 10.51
N MET A 306 19.17 -14.04 9.18
CA MET A 306 20.43 -13.95 8.45
C MET A 306 21.26 -12.74 8.92
N PHE A 307 20.65 -11.56 9.07
CA PHE A 307 21.37 -10.37 9.54
C PHE A 307 21.68 -10.39 11.05
N CYS A 308 20.79 -10.96 11.86
CA CYS A 308 20.97 -11.08 13.30
C CYS A 308 22.13 -12.01 13.68
N THR A 309 22.27 -13.15 12.99
CA THR A 309 23.22 -14.21 13.34
C THR A 309 24.66 -13.93 12.89
N VAL A 310 24.95 -12.76 12.32
CA VAL A 310 26.32 -12.37 11.92
C VAL A 310 27.24 -12.20 13.13
N LYS A 311 26.72 -11.70 14.26
CA LYS A 311 27.53 -11.42 15.46
C LYS A 311 27.72 -12.67 16.32
N THR A 312 28.92 -12.85 16.88
CA THR A 312 29.27 -14.00 17.75
C THR A 312 28.29 -14.23 18.89
N ARG A 313 27.88 -13.15 19.61
CA ARG A 313 26.89 -13.25 20.69
C ARG A 313 25.54 -13.79 20.21
N ALA A 314 25.10 -13.39 19.01
CA ALA A 314 23.87 -13.90 18.43
C ALA A 314 23.98 -15.37 18.00
N LYS A 315 25.17 -15.82 17.57
CA LYS A 315 25.43 -17.24 17.26
C LYS A 315 25.35 -18.12 18.51
N ILE A 316 25.85 -17.63 19.65
CA ILE A 316 25.72 -18.32 20.96
C ILE A 316 24.23 -18.44 21.34
N LEU A 317 23.48 -17.33 21.27
CA LEU A 317 22.03 -17.36 21.53
C LEU A 317 21.26 -18.27 20.56
N ALA A 318 21.68 -18.33 19.30
CA ALA A 318 21.11 -19.24 18.32
C ALA A 318 21.36 -20.71 18.67
N ALA A 319 22.52 -21.04 19.25
CA ALA A 319 22.86 -22.40 19.68
C ALA A 319 22.00 -22.87 20.87
N GLU A 320 21.54 -21.96 21.72
CA GLU A 320 20.59 -22.27 22.80
C GLU A 320 19.21 -22.68 22.26
N ILE A 321 18.84 -22.19 21.07
CA ILE A 321 17.55 -22.45 20.42
C ILE A 321 17.65 -23.69 19.52
N LYS A 322 17.55 -24.88 20.13
CA LYS A 322 17.70 -26.18 19.44
C LYS A 322 16.79 -26.36 18.21
N SER A 323 15.59 -25.78 18.22
CA SER A 323 14.63 -25.93 17.12
C SER A 323 14.98 -25.13 15.87
N LEU A 324 15.83 -24.09 15.99
CA LEU A 324 16.09 -23.14 14.92
C LEU A 324 16.83 -23.78 13.74
N ALA A 325 17.93 -24.50 14.00
CA ALA A 325 18.72 -25.13 12.94
C ALA A 325 17.90 -26.15 12.14
N LYS A 326 17.18 -27.05 12.84
CA LYS A 326 16.30 -28.04 12.21
C LYS A 326 15.25 -27.41 11.31
N ARG A 327 14.60 -26.33 11.76
CA ARG A 327 13.56 -25.67 10.97
C ARG A 327 14.14 -24.95 9.76
N LEU A 328 15.28 -24.27 9.89
CA LEU A 328 15.95 -23.63 8.77
C LEU A 328 16.39 -24.63 7.70
N ILE A 329 16.84 -25.84 8.08
CA ILE A 329 17.20 -26.91 7.13
C ILE A 329 15.99 -27.31 6.29
N ARG A 330 14.84 -27.56 6.94
CA ARG A 330 13.58 -27.87 6.23
C ARG A 330 13.12 -26.77 5.28
N LEU A 331 13.38 -25.50 5.62
CA LEU A 331 13.04 -24.38 4.75
C LEU A 331 14.01 -24.23 3.59
N SER A 332 15.29 -24.56 3.80
CA SER A 332 16.30 -24.57 2.72
C SER A 332 16.05 -25.66 1.67
N THR A 333 15.40 -26.76 2.04
CA THR A 333 15.04 -27.83 1.09
C THR A 333 13.81 -27.51 0.23
N ASN A 334 13.13 -26.40 0.43
CA ASN A 334 11.95 -26.04 -0.37
C ASN A 334 12.38 -25.44 -1.73
N PRO A 335 12.13 -26.12 -2.86
CA PRO A 335 12.57 -25.67 -4.18
C PRO A 335 11.69 -24.55 -4.76
N LEU A 336 10.48 -24.34 -4.22
CA LEU A 336 9.50 -23.41 -4.80
C LEU A 336 9.82 -21.94 -4.54
N ASN A 337 10.63 -21.64 -3.52
CA ASN A 337 10.91 -20.27 -3.12
C ASN A 337 12.42 -20.03 -3.00
N VAL A 338 13.01 -19.55 -4.10
CA VAL A 338 14.45 -19.27 -4.25
C VAL A 338 14.95 -18.29 -3.18
N ALA A 339 14.17 -17.26 -2.84
CA ALA A 339 14.57 -16.27 -1.84
C ALA A 339 14.56 -16.85 -0.41
N LEU A 340 13.54 -17.63 -0.05
CA LEU A 340 13.49 -18.33 1.24
C LEU A 340 14.65 -19.32 1.38
N GLN A 341 14.95 -20.08 0.33
CA GLN A 341 16.07 -20.99 0.28
C GLN A 341 17.39 -20.23 0.50
N MET A 342 17.62 -19.12 -0.22
CA MET A 342 18.79 -18.28 -0.06
C MET A 342 18.97 -17.78 1.38
N PHE A 343 17.92 -17.17 1.97
CA PHE A 343 17.99 -16.63 3.32
C PHE A 343 18.21 -17.72 4.37
N SER A 344 17.57 -18.88 4.20
CA SER A 344 17.72 -20.01 5.11
C SER A 344 19.14 -20.58 5.07
N ILE A 345 19.72 -20.76 3.88
CA ILE A 345 21.10 -21.23 3.71
C ILE A 345 22.08 -20.24 4.34
N LYS A 346 21.93 -18.93 4.09
CA LYS A 346 22.80 -17.90 4.69
C LYS A 346 22.66 -17.84 6.21
N ALA A 347 21.44 -17.93 6.73
CA ALA A 347 21.20 -18.00 8.17
C ALA A 347 21.85 -19.24 8.80
N LEU A 348 21.72 -20.41 8.18
CA LEU A 348 22.37 -21.65 8.60
C LEU A 348 23.90 -21.54 8.58
N THR A 349 24.44 -20.99 7.49
CA THR A 349 25.88 -20.77 7.31
C THR A 349 26.45 -19.99 8.50
N ASN A 350 25.78 -18.91 8.91
CA ASN A 350 26.19 -18.10 10.05
C ASN A 350 26.11 -18.86 11.38
N ILE A 351 25.07 -19.66 11.62
CA ILE A 351 24.88 -20.38 12.89
C ILE A 351 25.84 -21.58 12.99
N CYS A 352 26.13 -22.26 11.88
CA CYS A 352 27.09 -23.37 11.79
C CYS A 352 28.55 -22.96 12.00
N GLU A 353 28.84 -21.67 12.11
CA GLU A 353 30.13 -21.23 12.64
C GLU A 353 30.31 -21.57 14.13
N HIS A 354 29.20 -21.72 14.88
CA HIS A 354 29.25 -22.16 16.27
C HIS A 354 29.51 -23.67 16.36
N PRO A 355 30.50 -24.14 17.16
CA PRO A 355 30.94 -25.54 17.16
C PRO A 355 29.84 -26.53 17.56
N LEU A 356 29.00 -26.19 18.54
CA LEU A 356 27.90 -27.06 18.98
C LEU A 356 26.86 -27.26 17.89
N VAL A 357 26.50 -26.19 17.17
CA VAL A 357 25.49 -26.26 16.11
C VAL A 357 26.07 -26.97 14.89
N ARG A 358 27.34 -26.69 14.54
CA ARG A 358 28.04 -27.41 13.47
C ARG A 358 28.00 -28.91 13.70
N LYS A 359 28.36 -29.37 14.90
CA LYS A 359 28.37 -30.79 15.24
C LYS A 359 26.98 -31.41 15.10
N GLU A 360 25.94 -30.75 15.64
CA GLU A 360 24.57 -31.24 15.50
C GLU A 360 24.11 -31.33 14.03
N VAL A 361 24.44 -30.31 13.22
CA VAL A 361 24.06 -30.27 11.80
C VAL A 361 24.83 -31.32 10.99
N TYR A 362 26.11 -31.50 11.26
CA TYR A 362 26.95 -32.51 10.61
C TYR A 362 26.44 -33.92 10.91
N ASP A 363 26.21 -34.23 12.20
CA ASP A 363 25.83 -35.59 12.64
C ASP A 363 24.45 -36.01 12.14
N ARG A 364 23.50 -35.06 12.01
CA ARG A 364 22.08 -35.37 11.71
C ARG A 364 21.62 -35.04 10.31
N TYR A 365 22.18 -34.03 9.66
CA TYR A 365 21.57 -33.41 8.47
C TYR A 365 22.50 -33.29 7.27
N LEU A 366 23.73 -33.80 7.33
CA LEU A 366 24.71 -33.69 6.24
C LEU A 366 24.19 -34.29 4.91
N ASN A 367 23.53 -35.45 4.98
CA ASN A 367 22.99 -36.13 3.81
C ASN A 367 21.86 -35.31 3.15
N GLU A 368 20.94 -34.77 3.96
CA GLU A 368 19.86 -33.90 3.49
C GLU A 368 20.42 -32.64 2.81
N LEU A 369 21.44 -32.01 3.41
CA LEU A 369 22.08 -30.82 2.84
C LEU A 369 22.80 -31.12 1.52
N THR A 370 23.42 -32.29 1.41
CA THR A 370 24.15 -32.69 0.19
C THR A 370 23.19 -32.97 -0.96
N GLN A 371 22.07 -33.66 -0.69
CA GLN A 371 21.04 -34.00 -1.68
C GLN A 371 20.07 -32.85 -1.99
N MET A 372 20.11 -31.76 -1.22
CA MET A 372 19.26 -30.58 -1.41
C MET A 372 19.33 -30.06 -2.85
N GLN A 373 18.18 -30.00 -3.52
CA GLN A 373 18.06 -29.33 -4.81
C GLN A 373 18.00 -27.82 -4.60
N VAL A 374 18.90 -27.10 -5.27
CA VAL A 374 19.09 -25.67 -5.11
C VAL A 374 19.09 -25.03 -6.49
N ASP A 375 18.41 -23.89 -6.60
CA ASP A 375 18.42 -23.08 -7.82
C ASP A 375 19.87 -22.69 -8.19
N PRO A 376 20.22 -22.56 -9.49
CA PRO A 376 21.57 -22.18 -9.91
C PRO A 376 22.10 -20.91 -9.23
N THR A 377 21.23 -19.93 -8.95
CA THR A 377 21.61 -18.68 -8.25
C THR A 377 22.05 -18.90 -6.79
N ASN A 378 21.60 -19.99 -6.17
CA ASN A 378 21.87 -20.32 -4.77
C ASN A 378 22.94 -21.41 -4.60
N ALA A 379 23.46 -21.97 -5.70
CA ALA A 379 24.42 -23.08 -5.67
C ALA A 379 25.72 -22.70 -4.93
N GLU A 380 26.18 -21.47 -5.07
CA GLU A 380 27.37 -20.97 -4.35
C GLU A 380 27.15 -20.95 -2.83
N TYR A 381 25.98 -20.48 -2.38
CA TYR A 381 25.66 -20.46 -0.95
C TYR A 381 25.58 -21.87 -0.36
N LYS A 382 25.06 -22.85 -1.11
CA LYS A 382 25.08 -24.26 -0.70
C LYS A 382 26.52 -24.77 -0.55
N LYS A 383 27.41 -24.45 -1.50
CA LYS A 383 28.82 -24.84 -1.44
C LYS A 383 29.49 -24.27 -0.19
N THR A 384 29.28 -23.00 0.12
CA THR A 384 29.80 -22.37 1.34
C THR A 384 29.26 -23.03 2.60
N LEU A 385 27.96 -23.33 2.65
CA LEU A 385 27.36 -24.03 3.80
C LEU A 385 28.01 -25.40 4.02
N LEU A 386 28.17 -26.19 2.96
CA LEU A 386 28.79 -27.52 3.05
C LEU A 386 30.25 -27.42 3.52
N GLN A 387 31.01 -26.44 3.04
CA GLN A 387 32.38 -26.19 3.49
C GLN A 387 32.45 -25.84 4.98
N ILE A 388 31.54 -25.02 5.50
CA ILE A 388 31.52 -24.66 6.93
C ILE A 388 31.10 -25.85 7.79
N VAL A 389 30.14 -26.64 7.33
CA VAL A 389 29.66 -27.82 8.06
C VAL A 389 30.72 -28.92 8.10
N SER A 390 31.46 -29.13 7.00
CA SER A 390 32.55 -30.12 6.93
C SER A 390 33.87 -29.64 7.53
N TRP A 391 33.98 -28.37 7.92
CA TRP A 391 35.20 -27.83 8.49
C TRP A 391 35.49 -28.41 9.87
N VAL A 392 36.68 -28.99 10.00
CA VAL A 392 37.26 -29.47 11.26
C VAL A 392 38.52 -28.63 11.52
N PRO A 393 38.76 -28.13 12.75
CA PRO A 393 40.00 -27.43 13.05
C PRO A 393 41.19 -28.34 12.74
N TYR A 394 42.23 -27.76 12.12
CA TYR A 394 43.48 -28.44 11.82
C TYR A 394 43.96 -29.13 13.11
N LYS A 395 44.08 -30.46 13.10
CA LYS A 395 44.74 -31.17 14.19
C LYS A 395 46.20 -30.73 14.12
N SER A 396 46.67 -29.97 15.10
CA SER A 396 48.10 -29.88 15.38
C SER A 396 48.54 -31.30 15.74
N GLU A 397 49.36 -31.89 14.86
CA GLU A 397 49.97 -33.21 15.02
C GLU A 397 50.71 -33.35 16.36
#